data_AF-A0A1B6FQB2-F1
#
_entry.id   AF-A0A1B6FQB2-F1
#
_cell.length_a   1.000
_cell.length_b   1.000
_cell.length_c   1.000
_cell.angle_alpha   90.00
_cell.angle_beta   90.00
_cell.angle_gamma   90.00
#
_symmetry.space_group_name_H-M   'P 1'
#
loop_
_entity.id
_entity.type
_entity.pdbx_description
1 polymer ?
#
loop_
_entity_poly.entity_id
_entity_poly.type
_entity_poly.pdbx_seq_one_letter_code
_entity_poly.pdbx_strand_id
1 'polypeptide(L)'
;AMICIVLVTLLACAQAQIVWPVYPLPYLRPLTSAQFHAQDGLGQFNFGYAGNNQFRSEARLLDGSVRGSYSYVDPNNKFVRVVYIADSEGYRVLEGNNLPTVPAVPAPLELPVPVDYTPEVAAARAEFEKTY
;
A
#
# COMPACT_ATOMS: atom_id res chain seq x y z
N ALA A 1 -45.63 59.78 17.42
CA ALA A 1 -45.96 58.38 17.75
C ALA A 1 -46.30 57.50 16.53
N MET A 2 -46.16 57.98 15.29
CA MET A 2 -46.62 57.26 14.08
C MET A 2 -45.50 56.78 13.15
N ILE A 3 -44.23 57.10 13.48
CA ILE A 3 -43.04 56.72 12.69
C ILE A 3 -42.37 55.43 13.21
N CYS A 4 -42.55 55.08 14.49
CA CYS A 4 -41.97 53.86 15.08
C CYS A 4 -42.66 52.54 14.68
N ILE A 5 -43.92 52.58 14.23
CA ILE A 5 -44.70 51.35 13.97
C ILE A 5 -44.33 50.75 12.60
N VAL A 6 -43.90 51.57 11.63
CA VAL A 6 -43.53 51.10 10.28
C VAL A 6 -42.17 50.39 10.26
N LEU A 7 -41.27 50.71 11.19
CA LEU A 7 -39.94 50.07 11.29
C LEU A 7 -39.99 48.66 11.90
N VAL A 8 -41.07 48.29 12.59
CA VAL A 8 -41.17 46.99 13.29
C VAL A 8 -41.81 45.90 12.41
N THR A 9 -42.55 46.26 11.35
CA THR A 9 -43.28 45.29 10.52
C THR A 9 -42.48 44.73 9.34
N LEU A 10 -41.29 45.25 9.03
CA LEU A 10 -40.42 44.73 7.97
C LEU A 10 -39.49 43.59 8.44
N LEU A 11 -39.49 43.26 9.73
CA LEU A 11 -38.71 42.16 10.32
C LEU A 11 -39.56 40.91 10.58
N ALA A 12 -40.51 40.62 9.69
CA ALA A 12 -41.30 39.40 9.72
C ALA A 12 -41.47 38.81 8.32
N CYS A 13 -40.43 38.90 7.48
CA CYS A 13 -40.31 37.98 6.36
C CYS A 13 -39.81 36.64 6.93
N ALA A 14 -40.70 35.92 7.60
CA ALA A 14 -40.44 34.60 8.14
C ALA A 14 -39.99 33.72 6.97
N GLN A 15 -38.72 33.32 7.02
CA GLN A 15 -38.13 32.44 6.05
C GLN A 15 -38.81 31.08 6.19
N ALA A 16 -39.81 30.83 5.34
CA ALA A 16 -40.30 29.48 5.10
C ALA A 16 -39.19 28.74 4.34
N GLN A 17 -38.20 28.26 5.08
CA GLN A 17 -37.22 27.32 4.53
C GLN A 17 -37.98 26.02 4.27
N ILE A 18 -38.30 25.79 3.00
CA ILE A 18 -38.71 24.48 2.49
C ILE A 18 -37.48 23.58 2.66
N VAL A 19 -37.36 22.98 3.85
CA VAL A 19 -36.41 21.90 4.10
C VAL A 19 -37.04 20.66 3.48
N TRP A 20 -36.65 20.36 2.24
CA TRP A 20 -36.89 19.03 1.71
C TRP A 20 -36.21 18.03 2.66
N PRO A 21 -36.92 17.01 3.16
CA PRO A 21 -36.25 15.91 3.83
C PRO A 21 -35.38 15.23 2.77
N VAL A 22 -34.08 15.52 2.81
CA VAL A 22 -33.08 14.74 2.09
C VAL A 22 -33.09 13.38 2.76
N TYR A 23 -33.85 12.44 2.20
CA TYR A 23 -33.75 11.04 2.58
C TYR A 23 -32.39 10.55 2.08
N PRO A 24 -31.43 10.21 2.96
CA PRO A 24 -30.23 9.54 2.51
C PRO A 24 -30.68 8.18 1.96
N LEU A 25 -30.62 8.01 0.64
CA LEU A 25 -30.87 6.71 0.02
C LEU A 25 -29.68 5.80 0.41
N PRO A 26 -29.83 4.83 1.34
CA PRO A 26 -28.71 4.04 1.85
C PRO A 26 -28.13 3.08 0.80
N TYR A 27 -28.72 3.05 -0.39
CA TYR A 27 -28.34 2.21 -1.52
C TYR A 27 -27.54 2.95 -2.60
N LEU A 28 -27.44 4.29 -2.52
CA LEU A 28 -26.50 5.04 -3.34
C LEU A 28 -25.15 5.01 -2.64
N ARG A 29 -24.35 3.98 -2.94
CA ARG A 29 -22.89 4.12 -2.79
C ARG A 29 -22.51 5.34 -3.63
N PRO A 30 -21.94 6.40 -3.05
CA PRO A 30 -21.48 7.51 -3.87
C PRO A 30 -20.43 6.95 -4.83
N LEU A 31 -20.79 6.89 -6.11
CA LEU A 31 -19.91 6.54 -7.23
C LEU A 31 -18.95 7.72 -7.44
N THR A 32 -18.17 8.01 -6.41
CA THR A 32 -17.29 9.17 -6.39
C THR A 32 -15.95 8.71 -6.89
N SER A 33 -15.81 8.73 -8.22
CA SER A 33 -14.49 8.75 -8.81
C SER A 33 -13.86 10.11 -8.52
N ALA A 34 -12.65 10.10 -7.99
CA ALA A 34 -11.88 11.31 -7.72
C ALA A 34 -10.49 11.13 -8.34
N GLN A 35 -9.93 12.21 -8.87
CA GLN A 35 -8.56 12.22 -9.37
C GLN A 35 -7.89 13.54 -9.01
N PHE A 36 -6.57 13.49 -8.84
CA PHE A 36 -5.74 14.65 -8.64
C PHE A 36 -4.43 14.51 -9.40
N HIS A 37 -3.89 15.64 -9.84
CA HIS A 37 -2.58 15.72 -10.46
C HIS A 37 -1.99 17.10 -10.17
N ALA A 38 -0.72 17.12 -9.76
CA ALA A 38 0.08 18.33 -9.58
C ALA A 38 1.50 18.03 -10.05
N GLN A 39 2.13 18.97 -10.75
CA GLN A 39 3.49 18.84 -11.26
C GLN A 39 4.21 20.19 -11.17
N ASP A 40 5.52 20.15 -10.90
CA ASP A 40 6.39 21.33 -10.93
C ASP A 40 7.21 21.42 -12.23
N GLY A 41 7.92 22.53 -12.40
CA GLY A 41 8.79 22.75 -13.56
C GLY A 41 10.06 21.90 -13.58
N LEU A 42 10.39 21.20 -12.50
CA LEU A 42 11.57 20.35 -12.35
C LEU A 42 11.26 18.87 -12.66
N GLY A 43 9.99 18.54 -12.93
CA GLY A 43 9.55 17.21 -13.29
C GLY A 43 9.15 16.32 -12.11
N GLN A 44 9.03 16.89 -10.91
CA GLN A 44 8.38 16.23 -9.77
C GLN A 44 6.86 16.31 -9.95
N PHE A 45 6.15 15.24 -9.61
CA PHE A 45 4.70 15.21 -9.70
C PHE A 45 4.07 14.45 -8.54
N ASN A 46 2.81 14.75 -8.29
CA ASN A 46 1.92 13.99 -7.43
C ASN A 46 0.66 13.68 -8.23
N PHE A 47 0.31 12.41 -8.31
CA PHE A 47 -0.84 11.94 -9.07
C PHE A 47 -1.61 10.91 -8.26
N GLY A 48 -2.92 10.88 -8.42
CA GLY A 48 -3.71 9.77 -7.91
C GLY A 48 -5.15 9.78 -8.40
N TYR A 49 -5.78 8.62 -8.29
CA TYR A 49 -7.20 8.46 -8.53
C TYR A 49 -7.80 7.42 -7.58
N ALA A 50 -9.07 7.61 -7.29
CA ALA A 50 -9.94 6.64 -6.64
C ALA A 50 -11.14 6.39 -7.56
N GLY A 51 -11.43 5.13 -7.82
CA GLY A 51 -12.66 4.68 -8.46
C GLY A 51 -13.36 3.65 -7.58
N ASN A 52 -14.40 3.00 -8.09
CA ASN A 52 -15.24 2.10 -7.28
C ASN A 52 -14.47 0.93 -6.66
N ASN A 53 -13.58 0.32 -7.44
CA ASN A 53 -12.87 -0.91 -7.07
C ASN A 53 -11.36 -0.80 -7.35
N GLN A 54 -10.88 0.42 -7.62
CA GLN A 54 -9.50 0.66 -8.01
C GLN A 54 -9.03 1.98 -7.43
N PHE A 55 -7.78 2.02 -6.99
CA PHE A 55 -7.13 3.22 -6.48
C PHE A 55 -5.67 3.20 -6.89
N ARG A 56 -5.11 4.39 -7.14
CA ARG A 56 -3.68 4.60 -7.32
C ARG A 56 -3.29 5.95 -6.75
N SER A 57 -2.12 6.00 -6.13
CA SER A 57 -1.46 7.25 -5.78
C SER A 57 0.04 7.10 -5.96
N GLU A 58 0.68 8.07 -6.59
CA GLU A 58 2.09 8.04 -6.94
C GLU A 58 2.69 9.45 -6.88
N ALA A 59 3.93 9.54 -6.42
CA ALA A 59 4.72 10.76 -6.37
C ALA A 59 6.10 10.53 -6.97
N ARG A 60 6.57 11.49 -7.77
CA ARG A 60 7.95 11.55 -8.24
C ARG A 60 8.76 12.54 -7.41
N LEU A 61 9.85 12.05 -6.85
CA LEU A 61 10.79 12.77 -6.01
C LEU A 61 11.83 13.51 -6.86
N LEU A 62 12.60 14.38 -6.21
CA LEU A 62 13.63 15.21 -6.86
C LEU A 62 14.77 14.38 -7.47
N ASP A 63 15.07 13.23 -6.87
CA ASP A 63 16.04 12.26 -7.38
C ASP A 63 15.53 11.49 -8.62
N GLY A 64 14.33 11.80 -9.09
CA GLY A 64 13.67 11.14 -10.20
C GLY A 64 13.01 9.81 -9.83
N SER A 65 13.16 9.35 -8.60
CA SER A 65 12.51 8.13 -8.10
C SER A 65 11.00 8.35 -7.97
N VAL A 66 10.25 7.27 -8.18
CA VAL A 66 8.80 7.25 -8.19
C VAL A 66 8.34 6.30 -7.10
N ARG A 67 7.55 6.80 -6.15
CA ARG A 67 6.97 5.99 -5.07
C ARG A 67 5.47 6.05 -5.17
N GLY A 68 4.82 4.90 -5.05
CA GLY A 68 3.38 4.85 -5.16
C GLY A 68 2.77 3.60 -4.55
N SER A 69 1.46 3.59 -4.60
CA SER A 69 0.67 2.42 -4.29
C SER A 69 -0.52 2.33 -5.24
N TYR A 70 -0.90 1.11 -5.56
CA TYR A 70 -2.15 0.83 -6.23
C TYR A 70 -2.91 -0.27 -5.50
N SER A 71 -4.23 -0.25 -5.64
CA SER A 71 -5.08 -1.31 -5.14
C SER A 71 -6.23 -1.57 -6.08
N TYR A 72 -6.67 -2.82 -6.15
CA TYR A 72 -7.81 -3.23 -6.94
C TYR A 72 -8.54 -4.41 -6.27
N VAL A 73 -9.78 -4.65 -6.69
CA VAL A 73 -10.51 -5.88 -6.34
C VAL A 73 -10.33 -6.87 -7.49
N ASP A 74 -9.85 -8.07 -7.19
CA ASP A 74 -9.65 -9.14 -8.18
C ASP A 74 -10.99 -9.82 -8.59
N PRO A 75 -10.99 -10.71 -9.60
CA PRO A 75 -12.20 -11.43 -10.02
C PRO A 75 -12.81 -12.35 -8.95
N ASN A 76 -12.05 -12.74 -7.93
CA ASN A 76 -12.52 -13.54 -6.79
C ASN A 76 -13.00 -12.65 -5.63
N ASN A 77 -13.18 -11.35 -5.87
CA ASN A 77 -13.60 -10.36 -4.89
C ASN A 77 -12.61 -10.16 -3.72
N LYS A 78 -11.33 -10.49 -3.92
CA LYS A 78 -10.24 -10.26 -2.97
C LYS A 78 -9.62 -8.88 -3.24
N PHE A 79 -9.42 -8.11 -2.17
CA PHE A 79 -8.69 -6.85 -2.24
C PHE A 79 -7.20 -7.12 -2.44
N VAL A 80 -6.61 -6.50 -3.47
CA VAL A 80 -5.18 -6.52 -3.74
C VAL A 80 -4.61 -5.13 -3.53
N ARG A 81 -3.50 -5.03 -2.80
CA ARG A 81 -2.75 -3.78 -2.60
C ARG A 81 -1.28 -4.04 -2.86
N VAL A 82 -0.64 -3.07 -3.51
CA VAL A 82 0.79 -3.08 -3.80
C VAL A 82 1.36 -1.70 -3.51
N VAL A 83 2.47 -1.65 -2.78
CA VAL A 83 3.30 -0.47 -2.55
C VAL A 83 4.63 -0.70 -3.25
N TYR A 84 5.08 0.26 -4.04
CA TYR A 84 6.26 0.11 -4.89
C TYR A 84 7.15 1.34 -4.88
N ILE A 85 8.38 1.12 -5.30
CA ILE A 85 9.36 2.13 -5.63
C ILE A 85 9.94 1.82 -7.02
N ALA A 86 10.13 2.84 -7.84
CA ALA A 86 10.86 2.79 -9.08
C ALA A 86 11.96 3.84 -9.03
N ASP A 87 13.21 3.40 -8.95
CA ASP A 87 14.40 4.25 -8.86
C ASP A 87 15.49 3.73 -9.80
N SER A 88 16.74 4.15 -9.60
CA SER A 88 17.91 3.71 -10.37
C SER A 88 18.18 2.20 -10.30
N GLU A 89 17.73 1.51 -9.26
CA GLU A 89 17.82 0.06 -9.12
C GLU A 89 16.63 -0.65 -9.79
N GLY A 90 15.75 0.08 -10.47
CA GLY A 90 14.59 -0.44 -11.19
C GLY A 90 13.30 -0.44 -10.38
N TYR A 91 12.30 -1.19 -10.83
CA TYR A 91 10.99 -1.31 -10.17
C TYR A 91 11.02 -2.43 -9.12
N ARG A 92 10.66 -2.09 -7.88
CA ARG A 92 10.60 -3.02 -6.75
C ARG A 92 9.30 -2.85 -5.98
N VAL A 93 8.67 -3.98 -5.64
CA VAL A 93 7.52 -3.98 -4.73
C VAL A 93 8.02 -4.05 -3.29
N LEU A 94 7.63 -3.08 -2.48
CA LEU A 94 7.96 -3.00 -1.06
C LEU A 94 6.98 -3.83 -0.22
N GLU A 95 5.71 -3.81 -0.59
CA GLU A 95 4.63 -4.50 0.12
C GLU A 95 3.57 -4.94 -0.87
N GLY A 96 3.08 -6.16 -0.76
CA GLY A 96 1.94 -6.61 -1.55
C GLY A 96 1.35 -7.93 -1.06
N ASN A 97 0.03 -8.05 -1.14
CA ASN A 97 -0.70 -9.24 -0.69
C ASN A 97 -0.96 -10.27 -1.81
N ASN A 98 -0.40 -10.02 -2.98
CA ASN A 98 -0.43 -10.89 -4.16
C ASN A 98 1.00 -11.16 -4.67
N LEU A 99 1.97 -11.18 -3.75
CA LEU A 99 3.35 -11.51 -4.07
C LEU A 99 3.58 -13.01 -4.01
N PRO A 100 4.48 -13.55 -4.86
CA PRO A 100 4.86 -14.94 -4.77
C PRO A 100 5.47 -15.22 -3.40
N THR A 101 4.89 -16.16 -2.66
CA THR A 101 5.49 -16.65 -1.43
C THR A 101 6.75 -17.41 -1.80
N VAL A 102 7.91 -16.97 -1.32
CA VAL A 102 9.13 -17.77 -1.41
C VAL A 102 8.87 -19.05 -0.61
N PRO A 103 8.94 -20.25 -1.22
CA PRO A 103 8.80 -21.48 -0.46
C PRO A 103 9.84 -21.44 0.66
N ALA A 104 9.41 -21.77 1.88
CA ALA A 104 10.32 -21.84 3.01
C ALA A 104 11.51 -22.71 2.59
N VAL A 105 12.70 -22.11 2.55
CA VAL A 105 13.94 -22.87 2.35
C VAL A 105 13.89 -23.95 3.43
N PRO A 106 13.85 -25.25 3.08
CA PRO A 106 13.91 -26.29 4.09
C PRO A 106 15.10 -25.99 5.00
N ALA A 107 14.93 -26.27 6.30
CA ALA A 107 15.90 -26.00 7.36
C ALA A 107 17.35 -26.26 6.90
N PRO A 108 18.34 -25.53 7.45
CA PRO A 108 19.73 -25.57 6.97
C PRO A 108 20.13 -26.97 6.58
N LEU A 109 20.57 -27.15 5.32
CA LEU A 109 21.15 -28.39 4.85
C LEU A 109 22.07 -28.91 5.95
N GLU A 110 21.72 -30.03 6.58
CA GLU A 110 22.62 -30.67 7.54
C GLU A 110 23.91 -30.90 6.77
N LEU A 111 24.96 -30.14 7.11
CA LEU A 111 26.28 -30.38 6.58
C LEU A 111 26.60 -31.84 6.90
N PRO A 112 27.11 -32.63 5.94
CA PRO A 112 27.45 -34.02 6.21
C PRO A 112 28.37 -34.06 7.43
N VAL A 113 27.92 -34.75 8.48
CA VAL A 113 28.71 -35.00 9.68
C VAL A 113 30.01 -35.67 9.20
N PRO A 114 31.20 -35.22 9.65
CA PRO A 114 32.45 -35.89 9.33
C PRO A 114 32.33 -37.38 9.61
N VAL A 115 32.66 -38.23 8.63
CA VAL A 115 32.66 -39.68 8.80
C VAL A 115 33.65 -40.03 9.90
N ASP A 116 33.16 -40.63 11.00
CA ASP A 116 34.03 -41.16 12.03
C ASP A 116 34.93 -42.24 11.43
N TYR A 117 36.24 -42.14 11.70
CA TYR A 117 37.21 -43.10 11.19
C TYR A 117 36.90 -44.50 11.72
N THR A 118 37.03 -45.51 10.86
CA THR A 118 36.91 -46.91 11.28
C THR A 118 38.05 -47.24 12.27
N PRO A 119 37.84 -48.19 13.20
CA PRO A 119 38.81 -48.49 14.27
C PRO A 119 40.19 -48.91 13.72
N GLU A 120 40.26 -49.47 12.52
CA GLU A 120 41.50 -49.84 11.84
C GLU A 120 42.32 -48.61 11.42
N VAL A 121 41.66 -47.56 10.92
CA VAL A 121 42.31 -46.31 10.53
C VAL A 121 42.78 -45.53 11.76
N ALA A 122 42.05 -45.60 12.86
CA ALA A 122 42.47 -45.03 14.14
C ALA A 122 43.72 -45.73 14.71
N ALA A 123 43.78 -47.06 14.63
CA ALA A 123 44.95 -47.84 15.05
C ALA A 123 46.18 -47.54 14.18
N ALA A 124 46.01 -47.52 12.86
CA ALA A 124 47.09 -47.20 11.92
C ALA A 124 47.66 -45.78 12.15
N ARG A 125 46.81 -44.81 12.49
CA ARG A 125 47.24 -43.45 12.82
C ARG A 125 48.01 -43.39 14.14
N ALA A 126 47.58 -44.14 15.16
CA ALA A 126 48.27 -44.21 16.46
C ALA A 126 49.64 -44.92 16.38
N GLU A 127 49.78 -45.90 15.50
CA GLU A 127 51.08 -46.53 15.23
C GLU A 127 52.01 -45.61 14.44
N PHE A 128 51.47 -44.86 13.48
CA PHE A 128 52.24 -43.87 12.72
C PHE A 128 52.80 -42.76 13.62
N GLU A 129 51.98 -42.23 14.55
CA GLU A 129 52.38 -41.18 15.50
C GLU A 129 53.39 -41.66 16.56
N LYS A 130 53.53 -42.96 16.79
CA LYS A 130 54.61 -43.50 17.63
C LYS A 130 55.94 -43.65 16.88
N THR A 131 55.87 -43.67 15.55
CA THR A 131 57.02 -43.97 14.69
C THR A 131 57.69 -42.71 14.18
N TYR A 132 56.97 -41.58 14.08
CA TYR A 132 57.45 -40.26 13.69
C TYR A 132 57.27 -39.25 14.81
#